data_AF-A0A556VYV8-F1
#
_entry.id   AF-A0A556VYV8-F1
#
_cell.length_a   1.000
_cell.length_b   1.000
_cell.length_c   1.000
_cell.angle_alpha   90.00
_cell.angle_beta   90.00
_cell.angle_gamma   90.00
#
_symmetry.space_group_name_H-M   'P 1'
#
loop_
_entity.id
_entity.type
_entity.pdbx_description
1 polymer ?
#
loop_
_entity_poly.entity_id
_entity_poly.type
_entity_poly.pdbx_seq_one_letter_code
_entity_poly.pdbx_strand_id
1 'polypeptide(L)'
;MKHTELPVNEVKRLEELWRYSLHDKQNDLDLDAITQLVASSFDVPIVLVSFVDEESQWFKSRFGLSEIQTPRNISFCAYAILEDQPIFEVKDTLKDDRFCENPLVT
;
A
#
# COMPACT_ATOMS: atom_id res chain seq x y z
N MET A 1 -1.67 15.00 -10.43
CA MET A 1 -1.11 14.29 -9.26
C MET A 1 0.41 14.46 -9.23
N LYS A 2 0.99 14.76 -8.06
CA LYS A 2 2.46 14.78 -7.89
C LYS A 2 3.00 13.35 -7.88
N HIS A 3 4.13 13.13 -8.55
CA HIS A 3 4.85 11.86 -8.44
C HIS A 3 5.63 11.83 -7.11
N THR A 4 5.61 10.69 -6.44
CA THR A 4 6.39 10.46 -5.21
C THR A 4 7.87 10.30 -5.57
N GLU A 5 8.74 10.72 -4.67
CA GLU A 5 10.18 10.41 -4.77
C GLU A 5 10.43 8.92 -4.47
N LEU A 6 11.60 8.42 -4.84
CA LEU A 6 12.04 7.07 -4.50
C LEU A 6 12.86 7.09 -3.19
N PRO A 7 12.77 6.05 -2.35
CA PRO A 7 13.65 5.90 -1.20
C PRO A 7 15.14 5.93 -1.60
N VAL A 8 15.99 6.52 -0.77
CA VAL A 8 17.45 6.58 -1.02
C VAL A 8 18.06 5.18 -1.18
N ASN A 9 17.48 4.18 -0.54
CA ASN A 9 17.89 2.78 -0.57
C ASN A 9 17.02 1.90 -1.50
N GLU A 10 16.39 2.47 -2.53
CA GLU A 10 15.38 1.78 -3.34
C GLU A 10 15.85 0.44 -3.93
N VAL A 11 17.06 0.39 -4.47
CA VAL A 11 17.64 -0.86 -5.03
C VAL A 11 17.65 -1.97 -3.97
N LYS A 12 18.16 -1.67 -2.78
CA LYS A 12 18.22 -2.64 -1.67
C LYS A 12 16.82 -3.03 -1.19
N ARG A 13 15.89 -2.08 -1.15
CA ARG A 13 14.50 -2.34 -0.74
C ARG A 13 13.81 -3.32 -1.70
N LEU A 14 14.01 -3.14 -3.01
CA LEU A 14 13.48 -4.02 -4.05
C LEU A 14 14.12 -5.42 -4.01
N GLU A 15 15.45 -5.50 -3.80
CA GLU A 15 16.13 -6.79 -3.63
C GLU A 15 15.55 -7.61 -2.47
N GLU A 16 15.30 -6.95 -1.33
CA GLU A 16 14.69 -7.58 -0.15
C GLU A 16 13.24 -8.02 -0.44
N LEU A 17 12.47 -7.16 -1.10
CA LEU A 17 11.11 -7.47 -1.52
C LEU A 17 11.06 -8.70 -2.43
N TRP A 18 11.89 -8.74 -3.47
CA TRP A 18 11.90 -9.84 -4.42
C TRP A 18 12.37 -11.15 -3.76
N ARG A 19 13.34 -11.09 -2.84
CA ARG A 19 13.77 -12.27 -2.08
C ARG A 19 12.64 -12.91 -1.27
N TYR A 20 11.79 -12.07 -0.67
CA TYR A 20 10.58 -12.53 0.01
C TYR A 20 9.55 -13.10 -0.98
N SER A 21 9.27 -12.36 -2.05
CA SER A 21 8.25 -12.67 -3.05
C SER A 21 8.52 -13.96 -3.84
N LEU A 22 9.79 -14.35 -4.01
CA LEU A 22 10.18 -15.57 -4.74
C LEU A 22 9.50 -16.85 -4.21
N HIS A 23 9.17 -16.89 -2.92
CA HIS A 23 8.62 -18.06 -2.26
C HIS A 23 7.12 -17.94 -1.96
N ASP A 24 6.52 -16.77 -2.20
CA ASP A 24 5.28 -16.40 -1.53
C ASP A 24 4.19 -15.95 -2.51
N LYS A 25 3.74 -16.89 -3.35
CA LYS A 25 2.78 -16.66 -4.45
C LYS A 25 1.30 -16.93 -4.10
N GLN A 26 1.00 -17.33 -2.86
CA GLN A 26 -0.37 -17.68 -2.44
C GLN A 26 -0.92 -16.67 -1.44
N ASN A 27 -2.24 -16.61 -1.30
CA ASN A 27 -2.87 -15.84 -0.24
C ASN A 27 -2.40 -16.36 1.12
N ASP A 28 -2.17 -15.43 2.04
CA ASP A 28 -1.73 -15.73 3.39
C ASP A 28 -2.96 -15.65 4.30
N LEU A 29 -3.42 -16.82 4.76
CA LEU A 29 -4.63 -16.93 5.58
C LEU A 29 -4.50 -16.19 6.92
N ASP A 30 -3.28 -16.07 7.46
CA ASP A 30 -3.05 -15.36 8.72
C ASP A 30 -3.17 -13.85 8.48
N LEU A 31 -2.61 -13.34 7.38
CA LEU A 31 -2.78 -11.93 6.99
C LEU A 31 -4.24 -11.60 6.62
N ASP A 32 -4.96 -12.52 5.97
CA ASP A 32 -6.38 -12.36 5.66
C ASP A 32 -7.24 -12.26 6.92
N ALA A 33 -6.95 -13.08 7.93
CA ALA A 33 -7.61 -12.96 9.23
C ALA A 33 -7.32 -11.60 9.90
N ILE A 34 -6.09 -11.09 9.77
CA ILE A 34 -5.70 -9.78 10.31
C ILE A 34 -6.44 -8.65 9.60
N THR A 35 -6.46 -8.60 8.26
CA THR A 35 -7.13 -7.52 7.52
C THR A 35 -8.63 -7.49 7.81
N GLN A 36 -9.28 -8.66 7.91
CA GLN A 36 -10.69 -8.77 8.30
C GLN A 36 -10.95 -8.32 9.74
N LEU A 37 -10.07 -8.68 10.68
CA LEU A 37 -10.17 -8.25 12.08
C LEU A 37 -10.03 -6.73 12.20
N VAL A 38 -9.05 -6.14 11.53
CA VAL A 38 -8.82 -4.69 11.54
C VAL A 38 -10.02 -3.97 10.91
N ALA A 39 -10.51 -4.44 9.76
CA ALA A 39 -11.66 -3.82 9.09
C ALA A 39 -12.89 -3.76 10.01
N SER A 40 -13.19 -4.88 10.70
CA SER A 40 -14.33 -4.95 11.63
C SER A 40 -14.10 -4.17 12.93
N SER A 41 -12.86 -4.11 13.44
CA SER A 41 -12.54 -3.40 14.69
C SER A 41 -12.60 -1.88 14.54
N PHE A 42 -12.21 -1.37 13.38
CA PHE A 42 -12.19 0.06 13.09
C PHE A 42 -13.41 0.55 12.29
N ASP A 43 -14.31 -0.36 11.91
CA ASP A 43 -15.48 -0.07 11.06
C ASP A 43 -15.10 0.68 9.77
N VAL A 44 -14.08 0.15 9.08
CA VAL A 44 -13.55 0.74 7.84
C VAL A 44 -13.84 -0.15 6.63
N PRO A 45 -14.12 0.44 5.45
CA PRO A 45 -14.52 -0.33 4.27
C PRO A 45 -13.36 -1.07 3.62
N ILE A 46 -12.11 -0.61 3.79
CA ILE A 46 -10.94 -1.14 3.10
C ILE A 46 -9.77 -1.27 4.08
N VAL A 47 -9.11 -2.43 4.08
CA VAL A 47 -7.84 -2.69 4.77
C VAL A 47 -6.94 -3.54 3.87
N LEU A 48 -5.67 -3.16 3.75
CA LEU A 48 -4.74 -3.79 2.83
C LEU A 48 -3.40 -4.07 3.53
N VAL A 49 -2.78 -5.20 3.19
CA VAL A 49 -1.33 -5.41 3.37
C VAL A 49 -0.70 -5.25 1.99
N SER A 50 -0.03 -4.12 1.79
CA SER A 50 0.46 -3.70 0.47
C SER A 50 1.97 -3.81 0.38
N PHE A 51 2.46 -4.42 -0.70
CA PHE A 51 3.86 -4.44 -1.06
C PHE A 51 4.09 -3.48 -2.23
N VAL A 52 5.03 -2.56 -2.06
CA VAL A 52 5.37 -1.55 -3.09
C VAL A 52 6.52 -2.09 -3.93
N ASP A 53 6.27 -2.48 -5.18
CA ASP A 53 7.28 -2.91 -6.14
C ASP A 53 7.82 -1.71 -6.95
N GLU A 54 8.64 -1.96 -7.96
CA GLU A 54 9.25 -0.91 -8.80
C GLU A 54 8.18 -0.02 -9.45
N GLU A 55 7.23 -0.63 -10.17
CA GLU A 55 6.22 0.07 -10.99
C GLU A 55 4.77 -0.10 -10.46
N SER A 56 4.57 -0.99 -9.48
CA SER A 56 3.24 -1.30 -8.94
C SER A 56 3.26 -1.35 -7.40
N GLN A 57 2.07 -1.37 -6.81
CA GLN A 57 1.88 -2.00 -5.51
C GLN A 57 0.94 -3.18 -5.68
N TRP A 58 1.24 -4.30 -5.03
CA TRP A 58 0.38 -5.48 -5.02
C TRP A 58 -0.06 -5.79 -3.59
N PHE A 59 -1.24 -6.39 -3.46
CA PHE A 59 -1.87 -6.61 -2.16
C PHE A 59 -1.73 -8.08 -1.76
N LYS A 60 -0.96 -8.31 -0.70
CA LYS A 60 -0.75 -9.66 -0.14
C LYS A 60 -1.98 -10.16 0.58
N SER A 61 -2.67 -9.24 1.24
CA SER A 61 -3.97 -9.45 1.86
C SER A 61 -4.81 -8.19 1.66
N ARG A 62 -6.12 -8.38 1.49
CA ARG A 62 -7.06 -7.30 1.20
C ARG A 62 -8.45 -7.61 1.72
N PHE A 63 -9.07 -6.62 2.33
CA PHE A 63 -10.48 -6.61 2.66
C PHE A 63 -11.16 -5.43 1.97
N GLY A 64 -12.35 -5.67 1.39
CA GLY A 64 -13.19 -4.61 0.81
C GLY A 64 -12.73 -4.00 -0.52
N LEU A 65 -11.67 -4.55 -1.13
CA LEU A 65 -11.17 -4.15 -2.45
C LEU A 65 -10.98 -5.38 -3.34
N SER A 66 -11.38 -5.32 -4.60
CA SER A 66 -11.37 -6.47 -5.53
C SER A 66 -10.05 -6.62 -6.30
N GLU A 67 -9.42 -5.49 -6.52
CA GLU A 67 -8.16 -5.28 -7.21
C GLU A 67 -7.04 -5.97 -6.42
N ILE A 68 -6.12 -6.59 -7.15
CA ILE A 68 -4.96 -7.28 -6.55
C ILE A 68 -3.70 -6.41 -6.59
N GLN A 69 -3.72 -5.33 -7.35
CA GLN A 69 -2.62 -4.39 -7.50
C GLN A 69 -3.12 -3.05 -8.02
N THR A 70 -2.27 -2.03 -7.90
CA THR A 70 -2.43 -0.74 -8.58
C THR A 70 -1.05 -0.24 -9.06
N PRO A 71 -0.99 0.64 -10.06
CA PRO A 71 0.25 1.33 -10.41
C PRO A 71 0.85 2.08 -9.22
N ARG A 72 2.18 2.05 -9.06
CA ARG A 72 2.85 2.69 -7.93
C ARG A 72 2.61 4.20 -7.90
N ASN A 73 2.57 4.83 -9.07
CA ASN A 73 2.39 6.28 -9.20
C ASN A 73 1.04 6.80 -8.68
N ILE A 74 0.02 5.95 -8.53
CA ILE A 74 -1.27 6.31 -7.92
C ILE A 74 -1.43 5.73 -6.50
N SER A 75 -0.40 5.08 -5.96
CA SER A 75 -0.46 4.45 -4.64
C SER A 75 -0.24 5.44 -3.50
N PHE A 76 -1.07 5.35 -2.46
CA PHE A 76 -0.81 6.02 -1.19
C PHE A 76 0.39 5.38 -0.48
N CYS A 77 0.55 4.06 -0.60
CA CYS A 77 1.62 3.32 0.07
C CYS A 77 3.03 3.71 -0.41
N ALA A 78 3.20 4.18 -1.66
CA ALA A 78 4.49 4.70 -2.12
C ALA A 78 4.95 5.94 -1.35
N TYR A 79 4.01 6.75 -0.83
CA TYR A 79 4.35 7.86 0.06
C TYR A 79 4.68 7.37 1.46
N ALA A 80 3.91 6.41 1.99
CA ALA A 80 4.09 5.91 3.34
C ALA A 80 5.48 5.27 3.57
N ILE A 81 6.05 4.59 2.57
CA ILE A 81 7.38 3.96 2.69
C ILE A 81 8.56 4.96 2.71
N LEU A 82 8.30 6.25 2.44
CA LEU A 82 9.31 7.31 2.49
C LEU A 82 9.42 7.95 3.87
N GLU A 83 8.44 7.73 4.74
CA GLU A 83 8.35 8.38 6.04
C GLU A 83 9.17 7.62 7.09
N ASP A 84 9.95 8.35 7.87
CA ASP A 84 10.70 7.77 9.01
C ASP A 84 9.79 7.43 10.21
N GLN A 85 8.56 7.98 10.22
CA GLN A 85 7.60 7.76 11.29
C GLN A 85 6.81 6.46 11.08
N PRO A 86 6.43 5.76 12.16
CA PRO A 86 5.71 4.49 12.06
C PRO A 86 4.28 4.65 11.53
N ILE A 87 3.74 5.86 11.50
CA ILE A 87 2.38 6.16 11.05
C ILE A 87 2.43 7.26 10.01
N PHE A 88 1.84 6.97 8.85
CA PHE A 88 1.51 7.94 7.82
C PHE A 88 0.00 8.17 7.82
N GLU A 89 -0.44 9.37 8.19
CA GLU A 89 -1.85 9.73 8.26
C GLU A 89 -2.20 10.79 7.21
N VAL A 90 -3.26 10.54 6.45
CA VAL A 90 -3.90 11.52 5.58
C VAL A 90 -5.33 11.72 6.07
N LYS A 91 -5.58 12.85 6.73
CA LYS A 91 -6.88 13.12 7.38
C LYS A 91 -8.03 13.28 6.38
N ASP A 92 -7.74 13.85 5.21
CA ASP A 92 -8.72 14.10 4.15
C ASP A 92 -7.98 14.16 2.81
N THR A 93 -8.19 13.14 1.98
CA THR A 93 -7.50 12.99 0.68
C THR A 93 -7.94 14.03 -0.35
N LEU A 94 -9.14 14.62 -0.20
CA LEU A 94 -9.64 15.69 -1.08
C LEU A 94 -8.96 17.04 -0.79
N LYS A 95 -8.39 17.20 0.42
CA LYS A 95 -7.69 18.42 0.84
C LYS A 95 -6.17 18.29 0.87
N ASP A 96 -5.65 17.11 0.55
CA ASP A 96 -4.22 16.85 0.53
C ASP A 96 -3.66 17.06 -0.88
N ASP A 97 -2.77 18.05 -1.05
CA ASP A 97 -2.17 18.41 -2.34
C ASP A 97 -1.44 17.24 -3.04
N ARG A 98 -1.10 16.17 -2.32
CA ARG A 98 -0.47 14.97 -2.88
C ARG A 98 -1.50 14.06 -3.55
N PHE A 99 -2.74 14.05 -3.06
CA PHE A 99 -3.77 13.06 -3.38
C PHE A 99 -5.07 13.62 -3.94
N CYS A 100 -5.32 14.92 -3.87
CA CYS A 100 -6.59 15.53 -4.29
C CYS A 100 -6.93 15.31 -5.77
N GLU A 101 -5.92 15.03 -6.61
CA GLU A 101 -6.07 14.66 -8.03
C GLU A 101 -5.85 13.16 -8.31
N ASN A 102 -5.75 12.32 -7.27
CA ASN A 102 -5.54 10.89 -7.43
C ASN A 102 -6.85 10.22 -7.90
N PRO A 103 -6.83 9.39 -8.96
CA PRO A 103 -8.04 8.73 -9.47
C PRO A 103 -8.72 7.77 -8.50
N LEU A 104 -8.04 7.37 -7.42
CA LEU A 104 -8.61 6.53 -6.37
C LEU A 104 -9.37 7.31 -5.29
N VAL A 105 -9.31 8.64 -5.32
CA VAL A 105 -10.04 9.51 -4.39
C VAL A 105 -11.42 9.80 -4.97
N THR A 106 -12.46 9.64 -4.13
CA THR A 106 -13.87 9.80 -4.48
C THR A 106 -14.58 10.73 -3.52
#